data_AF-A0A9D8JXU3-F1
#
_entry.id   AF-A0A9D8JXU3-F1
#
_cell.length_a   1.000
_cell.length_b   1.000
_cell.length_c   1.000
_cell.angle_alpha   90.00
_cell.angle_beta   90.00
_cell.angle_gamma   90.00
#
_symmetry.space_group_name_H-M   'P 1'
#
loop_
_entity.id
_entity.type
_entity.pdbx_description
1 polymer ?
#
loop_
_entity_poly.entity_id
_entity_poly.type
_entity_poly.pdbx_seq_one_letter_code
_entity_poly.pdbx_strand_id
1 'polypeptide(L)'
;MPKSHFEQQRQIFFSLKEKMDSTPDVRLEIERAFGLLLDEYNTTVYENRFVVGGVSEYILGAAFRALRFPAKNTGAVNRRIDIQLPGCDGFSVKGVFAEKKGQIRLINSLGSADKRGWNEATLFVLSGIGIVYADPDLLPNATKSSGDALVLQWGPLNSLRKKQPHYFISLAIPHKSGDLVKTKVASALIASEILSRPEFKILSSYK
;
A
#
# COMPACT_ATOMS: atom_id res chain seq x y z
N MET A 1 20.78 18.75 -16.43
CA MET A 1 20.09 17.45 -16.39
C MET A 1 18.61 17.68 -16.62
N PRO A 2 17.90 16.86 -17.40
CA PRO A 2 16.45 16.99 -17.53
C PRO A 2 15.79 16.91 -16.15
N LYS A 3 14.77 17.73 -15.91
CA LYS A 3 14.02 17.77 -14.66
C LYS A 3 13.30 16.42 -14.50
N SER A 4 13.49 15.74 -13.36
CA SER A 4 12.83 14.45 -13.10
C SER A 4 11.31 14.62 -13.17
N HIS A 5 10.63 13.67 -13.80
CA HIS A 5 9.16 13.64 -13.85
C HIS A 5 8.53 13.48 -12.45
N PHE A 6 9.32 13.02 -11.47
CA PHE A 6 8.86 12.76 -10.10
C PHE A 6 9.10 13.90 -9.12
N GLU A 7 9.62 15.04 -9.56
CA GLU A 7 9.99 16.14 -8.66
C GLU A 7 8.81 16.56 -7.76
N GLN A 8 7.61 16.65 -8.33
CA GLN A 8 6.45 17.06 -7.56
C GLN A 8 6.01 16.01 -6.53
N GLN A 9 6.04 14.73 -6.89
CA GLN A 9 5.75 13.62 -5.98
C GLN A 9 6.75 13.60 -4.82
N ARG A 10 8.04 13.85 -5.10
CA ARG A 10 9.09 13.96 -4.06
C ARG A 10 8.82 15.12 -3.11
N GLN A 11 8.53 16.32 -3.64
CA GLN A 11 8.19 17.48 -2.80
C GLN A 11 6.95 17.25 -1.95
N ILE A 12 5.91 16.62 -2.51
CA ILE A 12 4.72 16.23 -1.75
C ILE A 12 5.09 15.24 -0.65
N PHE A 13 5.92 14.23 -0.93
CA PHE A 13 6.35 13.27 0.07
C PHE A 13 7.17 13.93 1.20
N PHE A 14 8.05 14.88 0.90
CA PHE A 14 8.79 15.62 1.92
C PHE A 14 7.86 16.45 2.79
N SER A 15 6.92 17.16 2.17
CA SER A 15 5.90 17.92 2.90
C SER A 15 5.02 16.99 3.77
N LEU A 16 4.68 15.80 3.25
CA LEU A 16 3.92 14.79 3.98
C LEU A 16 4.71 14.30 5.19
N LYS A 17 6.00 14.00 5.01
CA LYS A 17 6.90 13.57 6.08
C LYS A 17 6.98 14.63 7.18
N GLU A 18 7.24 15.88 6.85
CA GLU A 18 7.33 16.97 7.82
C GLU A 18 6.03 17.16 8.62
N LYS A 19 4.88 17.12 7.94
CA LYS A 19 3.57 17.22 8.60
C LYS A 19 3.28 16.00 9.47
N MET A 20 3.65 14.81 9.01
CA MET A 20 3.46 13.58 9.78
C MET A 20 4.35 13.58 11.02
N ASP A 21 5.62 13.97 10.90
CA ASP A 21 6.56 14.09 12.02
C ASP A 21 6.14 15.18 13.03
N SER A 22 5.42 16.23 12.60
CA SER A 22 4.87 17.27 13.48
C SER A 22 3.44 17.02 13.99
N THR A 23 2.80 15.91 13.58
CA THR A 23 1.43 15.56 13.99
C THR A 23 1.37 14.15 14.59
N PRO A 24 1.78 13.96 15.86
CA PRO A 24 1.87 12.64 16.49
C PRO A 24 0.56 11.83 16.48
N ASP A 25 -0.59 12.50 16.63
CA ASP A 25 -1.89 11.83 16.69
C ASP A 25 -2.22 11.11 15.38
N VAL A 26 -1.98 11.76 14.24
CA VAL A 26 -2.19 11.14 12.92
C VAL A 26 -1.30 9.92 12.73
N ARG A 27 -0.06 9.96 13.23
CA ARG A 27 0.85 8.80 13.18
C ARG A 27 0.29 7.63 13.97
N LEU A 28 -0.14 7.88 15.21
CA LEU A 28 -0.70 6.86 16.09
C LEU A 28 -1.98 6.26 15.51
N GLU A 29 -2.84 7.06 14.87
CA GLU A 29 -4.02 6.56 14.18
C GLU A 29 -3.68 5.65 13.00
N ILE A 30 -2.67 6.01 12.20
CA ILE A 30 -2.19 5.16 11.09
C ILE A 30 -1.67 3.83 11.63
N GLU A 31 -0.81 3.87 12.66
CA GLU A 31 -0.24 2.67 13.29
C GLU A 31 -1.34 1.76 13.85
N ARG A 32 -2.32 2.32 14.56
CA ARG A 32 -3.49 1.58 15.07
C ARG A 32 -4.35 0.99 13.95
N ALA A 33 -4.60 1.76 12.89
CA ALA A 33 -5.39 1.29 11.76
C ALA A 33 -4.72 0.10 11.04
N PHE A 34 -3.41 0.17 10.81
CA PHE A 34 -2.66 -0.97 10.29
C PHE A 34 -2.59 -2.13 11.28
N GLY A 35 -2.53 -1.86 12.59
CA GLY A 35 -2.62 -2.87 13.64
C GLY A 35 -3.90 -3.68 13.53
N LEU A 36 -5.05 -3.01 13.52
CA LEU A 36 -6.35 -3.66 13.37
C LEU A 36 -6.46 -4.42 12.04
N LEU A 37 -6.04 -3.80 10.93
CA LEU A 37 -6.08 -4.44 9.61
C LEU A 37 -5.28 -5.75 9.57
N LEU A 38 -4.07 -5.75 10.12
CA LEU A 38 -3.14 -6.88 10.02
C LEU A 38 -3.34 -7.94 11.11
N ASP A 39 -4.06 -7.61 12.18
CA ASP A 39 -4.57 -8.57 13.16
C ASP A 39 -5.79 -9.32 12.59
N GLU A 40 -6.70 -8.59 11.93
CA GLU A 40 -7.93 -9.19 11.40
C GLU A 40 -7.75 -9.90 10.05
N TYR A 41 -6.84 -9.44 9.18
CA TYR A 41 -6.70 -9.96 7.82
C TYR A 41 -5.28 -10.42 7.50
N ASN A 42 -5.08 -11.73 7.49
CA ASN A 42 -3.82 -12.36 7.12
C ASN A 42 -3.65 -12.48 5.60
N THR A 43 -2.62 -11.85 5.03
CA THR A 43 -2.32 -11.89 3.58
C THR A 43 -1.76 -13.22 3.06
N THR A 44 -1.57 -14.23 3.93
CA THR A 44 -1.37 -15.62 3.46
C THR A 44 -2.60 -16.11 2.71
N VAL A 45 -3.80 -15.80 3.20
CA VAL A 45 -5.08 -16.01 2.53
C VAL A 45 -5.12 -15.14 1.27
N TYR A 46 -5.35 -15.77 0.12
CA TYR A 46 -5.19 -15.14 -1.19
C TYR A 46 -6.09 -13.91 -1.36
N GLU A 47 -7.38 -14.01 -1.03
CA GLU A 47 -8.32 -12.89 -1.18
C GLU A 47 -8.00 -11.71 -0.25
N ASN A 48 -7.48 -11.98 0.94
CA ASN A 48 -7.08 -10.94 1.90
C ASN A 48 -5.95 -10.07 1.36
N ARG A 49 -5.16 -10.53 0.37
CA ARG A 49 -4.13 -9.70 -0.27
C ARG A 49 -4.75 -8.48 -0.96
N PHE A 50 -5.91 -8.65 -1.59
CA PHE A 50 -6.61 -7.57 -2.27
C PHE A 50 -7.27 -6.63 -1.27
N VAL A 51 -7.90 -7.18 -0.23
CA VAL A 51 -8.53 -6.38 0.83
C VAL A 51 -7.49 -5.56 1.59
N VAL A 52 -6.42 -6.18 2.06
CA VAL A 52 -5.36 -5.47 2.78
C VAL A 52 -4.71 -4.40 1.89
N GLY A 53 -4.50 -4.69 0.60
CA GLY A 53 -4.03 -3.70 -0.37
C GLY A 53 -4.96 -2.49 -0.45
N GLY A 54 -6.24 -2.71 -0.78
CA GLY A 54 -7.22 -1.65 -0.91
C GLY A 54 -7.41 -0.85 0.38
N VAL A 55 -7.53 -1.50 1.54
CA VAL A 55 -7.67 -0.80 2.82
C VAL A 55 -6.42 0.04 3.13
N SER A 56 -5.22 -0.44 2.78
CA SER A 56 -3.98 0.36 2.93
C SER A 56 -4.04 1.67 2.14
N GLU A 57 -4.58 1.64 0.92
CA GLU A 57 -4.77 2.83 0.09
C GLU A 57 -5.73 3.82 0.77
N TYR A 58 -6.85 3.33 1.33
CA TYR A 58 -7.82 4.18 2.03
C TYR A 58 -7.25 4.78 3.32
N ILE A 59 -6.49 4.01 4.11
CA ILE A 59 -5.80 4.51 5.31
C ILE A 59 -4.85 5.65 4.92
N LEU A 60 -4.00 5.44 3.91
CA LEU A 60 -3.08 6.48 3.46
C LEU A 60 -3.82 7.68 2.86
N GLY A 61 -4.85 7.47 2.05
CA GLY A 61 -5.68 8.56 1.54
C GLY A 61 -6.31 9.41 2.65
N ALA A 62 -6.78 8.76 3.72
CA ALA A 62 -7.29 9.45 4.92
C ALA A 62 -6.16 10.23 5.64
N ALA A 63 -4.97 9.64 5.79
CA ALA A 63 -3.82 10.31 6.37
C ALA A 63 -3.40 11.56 5.58
N PHE A 64 -3.35 11.48 4.24
CA PHE A 64 -3.10 12.64 3.39
C PHE A 64 -4.12 13.76 3.67
N ARG A 65 -5.41 13.44 3.72
CA ARG A 65 -6.48 14.42 3.99
C ARG A 65 -6.38 15.01 5.40
N ALA A 66 -6.10 14.19 6.41
CA ALA A 66 -5.89 14.65 7.79
C ALA A 66 -4.74 15.67 7.88
N LEU A 67 -3.68 15.46 7.08
CA LEU A 67 -2.53 16.38 6.97
C LEU A 67 -2.75 17.50 5.94
N ARG A 68 -4.00 17.76 5.56
CA ARG A 68 -4.41 18.86 4.65
C ARG A 68 -3.87 18.73 3.23
N PHE A 69 -3.62 17.53 2.75
CA PHE A 69 -3.44 17.26 1.32
C PHE A 69 -4.78 16.85 0.71
N PRO A 70 -5.24 17.50 -0.39
CA PRO A 70 -6.53 17.21 -1.01
C PRO A 70 -6.49 15.92 -1.86
N ALA A 71 -6.13 14.80 -1.23
CA ALA A 71 -5.93 13.52 -1.86
C ALA A 71 -7.24 12.78 -2.14
N LYS A 72 -7.32 12.15 -3.31
CA LYS A 72 -8.43 11.28 -3.73
C LYS A 72 -7.93 9.85 -3.90
N ASN A 73 -8.67 8.89 -3.37
CA ASN A 73 -8.41 7.47 -3.61
C ASN A 73 -8.93 7.11 -5.01
N THR A 74 -8.05 6.59 -5.86
CA THR A 74 -8.35 6.28 -7.27
C THR A 74 -8.10 4.82 -7.66
N GLY A 75 -7.57 3.98 -6.77
CA GLY A 75 -7.21 2.59 -7.08
C GLY A 75 -8.36 1.74 -7.67
N ALA A 76 -9.62 2.06 -7.33
CA ALA A 76 -10.80 1.40 -7.89
C ALA A 76 -11.07 1.73 -9.37
N VAL A 77 -10.59 2.88 -9.86
CA VAL A 77 -10.85 3.39 -11.23
C VAL A 77 -9.57 3.52 -12.06
N ASN A 78 -8.41 3.65 -11.41
CA ASN A 78 -7.09 3.78 -12.02
C ASN A 78 -6.19 2.63 -11.52
N ARG A 79 -5.68 1.82 -12.46
CA ARG A 79 -4.91 0.61 -12.14
C ARG A 79 -3.47 0.86 -11.68
N ARG A 80 -2.94 2.07 -11.86
CA ARG A 80 -1.53 2.40 -11.57
C ARG A 80 -1.36 3.45 -10.46
N ILE A 81 -2.37 4.30 -10.26
CA ILE A 81 -2.35 5.35 -9.25
C ILE A 81 -3.47 5.12 -8.24
N ASP A 82 -3.06 4.95 -6.98
CA ASP A 82 -3.93 4.62 -5.87
C ASP A 82 -4.37 5.89 -5.11
N ILE A 83 -3.49 6.90 -5.07
CA ILE A 83 -3.73 8.20 -4.43
C ILE A 83 -3.38 9.33 -5.39
N GLN A 84 -4.38 10.10 -5.81
CA GLN A 84 -4.24 11.26 -6.69
C GLN A 84 -4.22 12.57 -5.89
N LEU A 85 -3.34 13.51 -6.26
CA LEU A 85 -3.37 14.89 -5.76
C LEU A 85 -3.52 15.89 -6.92
N PRO A 86 -4.10 17.08 -6.68
CA PRO A 86 -4.19 18.14 -7.68
C PRO A 86 -2.81 18.52 -8.23
N GLY A 87 -2.71 18.55 -9.55
CA GLY A 87 -1.52 18.98 -10.27
C GLY A 87 -0.35 18.00 -10.26
N CYS A 88 -0.49 16.81 -9.65
CA CYS A 88 0.54 15.77 -9.54
C CYS A 88 -0.02 14.44 -10.06
N ASP A 89 0.76 13.57 -10.70
CA ASP A 89 0.25 12.28 -11.22
C ASP A 89 -0.17 11.29 -10.13
N GLY A 90 0.17 11.57 -8.88
CA GLY A 90 -0.21 10.76 -7.73
C GLY A 90 0.82 9.69 -7.37
N PHE A 91 0.38 8.78 -6.51
CA PHE A 91 1.20 7.70 -5.96
C PHE A 91 0.51 6.35 -6.11
N SER A 92 1.30 5.31 -6.40
CA SER A 92 0.91 3.93 -6.09
C SER A 92 1.25 3.60 -4.63
N VAL A 93 0.52 2.66 -4.04
CA VAL A 93 0.71 2.15 -2.69
C VAL A 93 1.02 0.66 -2.77
N LYS A 94 2.08 0.21 -2.10
CA LYS A 94 2.45 -1.21 -2.02
C LYS A 94 2.72 -1.61 -0.57
N GLY A 95 1.90 -2.53 -0.05
CA GLY A 95 2.05 -3.08 1.29
C GLY A 95 2.96 -4.32 1.32
N VAL A 96 3.90 -4.36 2.27
CA VAL A 96 4.78 -5.51 2.54
C VAL A 96 4.76 -5.84 4.03
N PHE A 97 3.86 -6.77 4.38
CA PHE A 97 3.52 -7.09 5.76
C PHE A 97 4.14 -8.40 6.28
N ALA A 98 4.94 -9.07 5.47
CA ALA A 98 5.72 -10.23 5.89
C ALA A 98 6.97 -9.79 6.68
N GLU A 99 7.37 -10.61 7.66
CA GLU A 99 8.57 -10.40 8.47
C GLU A 99 9.83 -10.38 7.57
N LYS A 100 10.02 -11.43 6.77
CA LYS A 100 11.10 -11.52 5.78
C LYS A 100 10.72 -10.78 4.51
N LYS A 101 11.57 -9.82 4.12
CA LYS A 101 11.39 -9.01 2.91
C LYS A 101 12.30 -9.56 1.79
N GLY A 102 11.69 -10.12 0.77
CA GLY A 102 12.38 -10.62 -0.43
C GLY A 102 12.09 -9.72 -1.62
N GLN A 103 11.05 -10.08 -2.38
CA GLN A 103 10.62 -9.36 -3.58
C GLN A 103 9.29 -8.67 -3.31
N ILE A 104 9.17 -7.43 -3.78
CA ILE A 104 7.95 -6.64 -3.70
C ILE A 104 7.31 -6.64 -5.08
N ARG A 105 6.11 -7.22 -5.20
CA ARG A 105 5.34 -7.18 -6.46
C ARG A 105 4.83 -5.76 -6.71
N LEU A 106 5.22 -5.16 -7.83
CA LEU A 106 4.77 -3.84 -8.25
C LEU A 106 3.52 -3.93 -9.14
N ILE A 107 3.60 -4.78 -10.17
CA ILE A 107 2.56 -4.93 -11.19
C ILE A 107 2.33 -6.42 -11.41
N ASN A 108 1.08 -6.87 -11.39
CA ASN A 108 0.70 -8.19 -11.85
C ASN A 108 0.53 -8.14 -13.37
N SER A 109 1.34 -8.88 -14.12
CA SER A 109 1.34 -8.85 -15.58
C SER A 109 0.46 -9.96 -16.19
N LEU A 110 -0.04 -10.89 -15.35
CA LEU A 110 -1.00 -11.97 -15.71
C LEU A 110 -0.58 -12.73 -17.00
N GLY A 111 0.72 -12.94 -17.21
CA GLY A 111 1.26 -13.65 -18.38
C GLY A 111 1.33 -12.81 -19.67
N SER A 112 0.70 -11.63 -19.72
CA SER A 112 1.04 -10.62 -20.72
C SER A 112 2.32 -9.93 -20.26
N ALA A 113 3.36 -9.88 -21.09
CA ALA A 113 4.52 -9.06 -20.75
C ALA A 113 4.06 -7.60 -20.72
N ASP A 114 3.69 -7.07 -19.56
CA ASP A 114 3.50 -5.62 -19.40
C ASP A 114 4.88 -5.00 -19.57
N LYS A 115 5.25 -4.73 -20.83
CA LYS A 115 6.54 -4.17 -21.25
C LYS A 115 6.75 -2.75 -20.70
N ARG A 116 5.74 -2.17 -20.05
CA ARG A 116 5.72 -0.78 -19.63
C ARG A 116 6.60 -0.47 -18.42
N GLY A 117 7.10 -1.47 -17.71
CA GLY A 117 7.99 -1.25 -16.56
C GLY A 117 7.31 -0.49 -15.42
N TRP A 118 8.10 -0.13 -14.41
CA TRP A 118 7.68 0.68 -13.27
C TRP A 118 7.83 2.16 -13.64
N ASN A 119 6.73 2.92 -13.65
CA ASN A 119 6.71 4.34 -14.04
C ASN A 119 6.01 5.24 -13.00
N GLU A 120 5.68 4.70 -11.84
CA GLU A 120 4.90 5.37 -10.81
C GLU A 120 5.79 5.76 -9.64
N ALA A 121 5.53 6.93 -9.04
CA ALA A 121 5.97 7.16 -7.67
C ALA A 121 5.23 6.21 -6.74
N THR A 122 5.95 5.52 -5.84
CA THR A 122 5.36 4.47 -5.01
C THR A 122 5.64 4.71 -3.52
N LEU A 123 4.59 4.62 -2.72
CA LEU A 123 4.64 4.56 -1.27
C LEU A 123 4.64 3.09 -0.82
N PHE A 124 5.78 2.62 -0.33
CA PHE A 124 5.93 1.29 0.23
C PHE A 124 5.59 1.30 1.71
N VAL A 125 4.51 0.65 2.10
CA VAL A 125 4.12 0.46 3.51
C VAL A 125 4.75 -0.83 4.01
N LEU A 126 5.71 -0.73 4.92
CA LEU A 126 6.60 -1.81 5.30
C LEU A 126 6.44 -2.14 6.79
N SER A 127 6.06 -3.38 7.08
CA SER A 127 6.00 -3.88 8.46
C SER A 127 7.36 -3.79 9.18
N GLY A 128 7.33 -3.39 10.45
CA GLY A 128 8.49 -3.13 11.31
C GLY A 128 9.35 -1.94 10.89
N ILE A 129 8.90 -1.13 9.93
CA ILE A 129 9.71 -0.04 9.34
C ILE A 129 8.89 1.25 9.22
N GLY A 130 7.81 1.26 8.46
CA GLY A 130 7.03 2.46 8.15
C GLY A 130 6.84 2.66 6.65
N ILE A 131 6.80 3.91 6.19
CA ILE A 131 6.53 4.26 4.80
C ILE A 131 7.83 4.71 4.12
N VAL A 132 8.18 4.06 3.01
CA VAL A 132 9.31 4.47 2.17
C VAL A 132 8.78 4.95 0.82
N TYR A 133 9.20 6.12 0.40
CA TYR A 133 8.99 6.59 -0.96
C TYR A 133 10.10 6.06 -1.87
N ALA A 134 9.74 5.61 -3.07
CA ALA A 134 10.69 5.49 -4.17
C ALA A 134 10.01 5.68 -5.52
N ASP A 135 10.83 6.01 -6.52
CA ASP A 135 10.45 6.13 -7.92
C ASP A 135 11.55 5.53 -8.83
N PRO A 136 11.27 5.29 -10.12
CA PRO A 136 12.22 4.72 -11.06
C PRO A 136 13.53 5.50 -11.21
N ASP A 137 13.49 6.83 -11.05
CA ASP A 137 14.69 7.68 -11.16
C ASP A 137 15.60 7.52 -9.92
N LEU A 138 15.04 7.26 -8.74
CA LEU A 138 15.81 6.98 -7.51
C LEU A 138 16.39 5.57 -7.48
N LEU A 139 15.71 4.61 -8.11
CA LEU A 139 16.09 3.19 -8.10
C LEU A 139 16.16 2.64 -9.53
N PRO A 140 17.05 3.18 -10.38
CA PRO A 140 17.18 2.73 -11.76
C PRO A 140 17.60 1.25 -11.78
N ASN A 141 16.99 0.47 -12.68
CA ASN A 141 17.27 -0.95 -12.87
C ASN A 141 17.05 -1.85 -11.61
N ALA A 142 16.31 -1.37 -10.60
CA ALA A 142 16.04 -2.15 -9.39
C ALA A 142 14.92 -3.19 -9.56
N THR A 143 14.20 -3.14 -10.69
CA THR A 143 13.08 -4.03 -11.00
C THR A 143 13.49 -5.19 -11.89
N LYS A 144 12.86 -6.35 -11.68
CA LYS A 144 13.02 -7.56 -12.50
C LYS A 144 11.64 -8.08 -12.91
N SER A 145 11.53 -8.62 -14.12
CA SER A 145 10.35 -9.41 -14.51
C SER A 145 10.45 -10.84 -13.95
N SER A 146 9.39 -11.31 -13.29
CA SER A 146 9.28 -12.67 -12.75
C SER A 146 8.30 -13.55 -13.54
N GLY A 147 8.07 -13.25 -14.83
CA GLY A 147 7.11 -13.96 -15.68
C GLY A 147 5.69 -13.44 -15.48
N ASP A 148 5.13 -13.60 -14.27
CA ASP A 148 3.76 -13.19 -13.92
C ASP A 148 3.66 -11.78 -13.31
N ALA A 149 4.80 -11.17 -12.98
CA ALA A 149 4.84 -9.87 -12.31
C ALA A 149 6.11 -9.08 -12.61
N LEU A 150 6.03 -7.77 -12.43
CA LEU A 150 7.19 -6.91 -12.23
C LEU A 150 7.46 -6.82 -10.73
N VAL A 151 8.69 -7.14 -10.30
CA VAL A 151 9.09 -7.13 -8.90
C VAL A 151 10.24 -6.16 -8.63
N LEU A 152 10.19 -5.46 -7.50
CA LEU A 152 11.29 -4.69 -6.94
C LEU A 152 12.02 -5.54 -5.89
N GLN A 153 13.35 -5.59 -5.96
CA GLN A 153 14.14 -6.27 -4.93
C GLN A 153 14.19 -5.42 -3.65
N TRP A 154 14.13 -6.06 -2.47
CA TRP A 154 14.20 -5.36 -1.19
C TRP A 154 15.52 -4.59 -0.97
N GLY A 155 16.65 -5.15 -1.43
CA GLY A 155 17.98 -4.60 -1.20
C GLY A 155 18.13 -3.12 -1.61
N PRO A 156 17.84 -2.75 -2.87
CA PRO A 156 17.87 -1.37 -3.32
C PRO A 156 16.97 -0.43 -2.50
N LEU A 157 15.73 -0.83 -2.20
CA LEU A 157 14.80 -0.02 -1.41
C LEU A 157 15.30 0.22 0.02
N ASN A 158 15.86 -0.82 0.66
CA ASN A 158 16.45 -0.70 1.99
C ASN A 158 17.70 0.18 1.98
N SER A 159 18.51 0.10 0.93
CA SER A 159 19.69 0.96 0.74
C SER A 159 19.29 2.42 0.59
N LEU A 160 18.26 2.72 -0.24
CA LEU A 160 17.71 4.07 -0.39
C LEU A 160 17.28 4.63 0.97
N ARG A 161 16.48 3.88 1.72
CA ARG A 161 16.02 4.28 3.06
C ARG A 161 17.17 4.62 4.01
N LYS A 162 18.24 3.83 3.99
CA LYS A 162 19.41 4.04 4.88
C LYS A 162 20.27 5.23 4.44
N LYS A 163 20.46 5.43 3.14
CA LYS A 163 21.33 6.48 2.59
C LYS A 163 20.63 7.83 2.45
N GLN A 164 19.32 7.82 2.27
CA GLN A 164 18.49 9.00 2.01
C GLN A 164 17.25 8.98 2.92
N PRO A 165 17.42 9.22 4.23
CA PRO A 165 16.34 9.08 5.23
C PRO A 165 15.18 10.07 5.05
N HIS A 166 15.35 11.11 4.22
CA HIS A 166 14.25 12.01 3.85
C HIS A 166 13.17 11.32 2.98
N TYR A 167 13.48 10.18 2.35
CA TYR A 167 12.50 9.32 1.67
C TYR A 167 11.82 8.30 2.61
N PHE A 168 11.89 8.52 3.93
CA PHE A 168 11.38 7.58 4.93
C PHE A 168 10.60 8.27 6.04
N ILE A 169 9.40 7.76 6.28
CA ILE A 169 8.57 8.08 7.44
C ILE A 169 8.54 6.84 8.33
N SER A 170 9.16 6.92 9.50
CA SER A 170 9.14 5.85 10.50
C SER A 170 7.72 5.66 11.01
N LEU A 171 7.20 4.44 11.05
CA LEU A 171 5.92 4.12 11.69
C LEU A 171 6.00 2.70 12.24
N ALA A 172 5.39 2.45 13.39
CA ALA A 172 5.27 1.13 14.01
C ALA A 172 4.18 0.29 13.31
N ILE A 173 4.37 0.00 12.03
CA ILE A 173 3.48 -0.89 11.26
C ILE A 173 3.75 -2.34 11.69
N PRO A 174 2.77 -3.08 12.23
CA PRO A 174 3.02 -4.45 12.67
C PRO A 174 3.25 -5.40 11.49
N HIS A 175 3.77 -6.58 11.79
CA HIS A 175 3.72 -7.70 10.86
C HIS A 175 2.30 -8.28 10.83
N LYS A 176 1.92 -8.92 9.73
CA LYS A 176 0.67 -9.68 9.68
C LYS A 176 0.65 -10.77 10.75
N SER A 177 -0.54 -11.04 11.30
CA SER A 177 -0.72 -12.15 12.25
C SER A 177 -0.29 -13.49 11.63
N GLY A 178 0.24 -14.40 12.44
CA GLY A 178 0.50 -15.79 12.06
C GLY A 178 -0.71 -16.70 12.25
N ASP A 179 -1.75 -16.22 12.95
CA ASP A 179 -2.92 -17.00 13.33
C ASP A 179 -3.93 -17.03 12.17
N LEU A 180 -4.00 -18.16 11.47
CA LEU A 180 -4.95 -18.38 10.38
C LEU A 180 -6.36 -18.71 10.87
N VAL A 181 -6.53 -19.10 12.14
CA VAL A 181 -7.85 -19.49 12.67
C VAL A 181 -8.68 -18.25 12.98
N LYS A 182 -8.01 -17.17 13.41
CA LYS A 182 -8.67 -15.90 13.75
C LYS A 182 -8.79 -14.91 12.59
N THR A 183 -8.16 -15.21 11.45
CA THR A 183 -8.23 -14.30 10.31
C THR A 183 -9.66 -14.24 9.77
N LYS A 184 -10.17 -13.02 9.62
CA LYS A 184 -11.37 -12.79 8.83
C LYS A 184 -11.07 -13.08 7.37
N VAL A 185 -12.11 -13.45 6.65
CA VAL A 185 -12.08 -13.75 5.22
C VAL A 185 -13.11 -12.85 4.55
N ALA A 186 -12.68 -12.07 3.58
CA ALA A 186 -13.50 -11.01 2.99
C ALA A 186 -14.79 -11.56 2.35
N SER A 187 -14.69 -12.63 1.58
CA SER A 187 -15.82 -13.33 0.98
C SER A 187 -16.86 -13.77 2.01
N ALA A 188 -16.42 -14.31 3.16
CA ALA A 188 -17.32 -14.73 4.23
C ALA A 188 -18.06 -13.55 4.87
N LEU A 189 -17.38 -12.42 5.08
CA LEU A 189 -18.00 -11.20 5.61
C LEU A 189 -19.03 -10.62 4.65
N ILE A 190 -18.68 -10.50 3.36
CA ILE A 190 -19.58 -9.99 2.33
C ILE A 190 -20.77 -10.93 2.14
N ALA A 191 -20.53 -12.24 2.12
CA ALA A 191 -21.62 -13.23 2.04
C ALA A 191 -22.55 -13.12 3.25
N SER A 192 -22.01 -13.00 4.47
CA SER A 192 -22.80 -12.81 5.68
C SER A 192 -23.66 -11.54 5.62
N GLU A 193 -23.09 -10.41 5.16
CA GLU A 193 -23.80 -9.16 4.96
C GLU A 193 -24.94 -9.31 3.94
N ILE A 194 -24.66 -9.85 2.75
CA ILE A 194 -25.67 -10.05 1.70
C ILE A 194 -26.77 -11.00 2.19
N LEU A 195 -26.41 -12.14 2.74
CA LEU A 195 -27.37 -13.15 3.21
C LEU A 195 -28.12 -12.70 4.47
N SER A 196 -27.69 -11.62 5.15
CA SER A 196 -28.45 -11.00 6.26
C SER A 196 -29.63 -10.17 5.80
N ARG A 197 -29.73 -9.85 4.50
CA ARG A 197 -30.81 -9.01 4.00
C ARG A 197 -32.15 -9.74 4.00
N PRO A 198 -33.28 -9.05 4.27
CA PRO A 198 -34.59 -9.67 4.45
C PRO A 198 -35.11 -10.51 3.27
N GLU A 199 -34.64 -10.22 2.06
CA GLU A 199 -35.00 -10.93 0.83
C GLU A 199 -34.43 -12.36 0.75
N PHE A 200 -33.39 -12.70 1.53
CA PHE A 200 -32.71 -14.00 1.48
C PHE A 200 -33.15 -14.98 2.57
N LYS A 201 -34.45 -15.07 2.88
CA LYS A 201 -34.98 -15.87 4.00
C LYS A 201 -34.51 -17.32 4.00
N ILE A 202 -34.55 -18.00 2.85
CA ILE A 202 -34.16 -19.42 2.73
C ILE A 202 -32.65 -19.58 2.92
N LEU A 203 -31.82 -18.84 2.19
CA LEU A 203 -30.36 -18.99 2.28
C LEU A 203 -29.83 -18.54 3.65
N SER A 204 -30.51 -17.60 4.29
CA SER A 204 -30.11 -17.07 5.59
C SER A 204 -30.19 -18.07 6.75
N SER A 205 -30.96 -19.16 6.62
CA SER A 205 -31.05 -20.21 7.63
C SER A 205 -29.93 -21.24 7.55
N TYR A 206 -29.01 -21.12 6.58
CA TYR A 206 -27.91 -22.07 6.34
C TYR A 206 -26.52 -21.41 6.41
N LYS A 207 -26.41 -20.26 7.07
CA LYS A 207 -25.13 -19.54 7.24
C LYS A 207 -24.23 -20.19 8.28
#